data_AF-A0A951JXA0-F1
#
_entry.id   AF-A0A951JXA0-F1
#
_cell.length_a   1.000
_cell.length_b   1.000
_cell.length_c   1.000
_cell.angle_alpha   90.00
_cell.angle_beta   90.00
_cell.angle_gamma   90.00
#
_symmetry.space_group_name_H-M   'P 1'
#
loop_
_entity.id
_entity.type
_entity.pdbx_description
1 polymer ?
#
loop_
_entity_poly.entity_id
_entity_poly.type
_entity_poly.pdbx_seq_one_letter_code
_entity_poly.pdbx_strand_id
1 'polypeptide(L)'
;MARGLSAFRRYLSICIDRGITIDGILPGGLKVKRRAPALHRLLLERAERTLQDPLTVLDWVNLWALAVNEENAAGGRVVTAP
;
A
#
# COMPACT_ATOMS: atom_id res chain seq x y z
N MET A 1 -8.93 -5.10 24.91
CA MET A 1 -8.54 -4.02 23.97
C MET A 1 -7.23 -4.28 23.22
N ALA A 2 -6.11 -4.62 23.87
CA ALA A 2 -4.79 -4.74 23.19
C ALA A 2 -4.67 -5.79 22.06
N ARG A 3 -5.46 -6.88 22.10
CA ARG A 3 -5.47 -7.93 21.06
C ARG A 3 -6.08 -7.47 19.72
N GLY A 4 -7.02 -6.52 19.73
CA GLY A 4 -7.65 -6.02 18.51
C GLY A 4 -6.70 -5.13 17.70
N LEU A 5 -5.99 -4.23 18.38
CA LEU A 5 -5.04 -3.31 17.75
C LEU A 5 -3.85 -4.05 17.13
N SER A 6 -3.34 -5.08 17.79
CA SER A 6 -2.23 -5.91 17.28
C SER A 6 -2.66 -6.73 16.05
N ALA A 7 -3.87 -7.26 16.03
CA ALA A 7 -4.43 -7.95 14.87
C ALA A 7 -4.63 -7.00 13.67
N PHE A 8 -5.19 -5.81 13.92
CA PHE A 8 -5.37 -4.77 12.91
C PHE A 8 -4.03 -4.31 12.30
N ARG A 9 -3.03 -4.01 13.15
CA ARG A 9 -1.69 -3.63 12.70
C ARG A 9 -1.06 -4.71 11.81
N ARG A 10 -1.16 -5.98 12.23
CA ARG A 10 -0.63 -7.11 11.46
C ARG A 10 -1.31 -7.22 10.10
N TYR A 11 -2.63 -7.04 10.06
CA TYR A 11 -3.38 -7.04 8.82
C TYR A 11 -2.95 -5.90 7.87
N LEU A 12 -2.84 -4.66 8.38
CA LEU A 12 -2.37 -3.53 7.57
C LEU A 12 -0.98 -3.79 6.98
N SER A 13 -0.06 -4.34 7.79
CA SER A 13 1.28 -4.74 7.31
C SER A 13 1.18 -5.73 6.14
N ILE A 14 0.34 -6.76 6.25
CA ILE A 14 0.15 -7.76 5.18
C ILE A 14 -0.42 -7.13 3.90
N CYS A 15 -1.39 -6.21 4.03
CA CYS A 15 -1.95 -5.51 2.87
C CYS A 15 -0.92 -4.59 2.21
N ILE A 16 -0.12 -3.87 2.99
CA ILE A 16 0.96 -3.05 2.44
C ILE A 16 1.95 -3.94 1.70
N ASP A 17 2.46 -5.00 2.33
CA ASP A 17 3.45 -5.92 1.75
C ASP A 17 2.97 -6.55 0.44
N ARG A 18 1.70 -6.97 0.38
CA ARG A 18 1.11 -7.50 -0.86
C ARG A 18 0.91 -6.43 -1.91
N GLY A 19 0.37 -5.27 -1.52
CA GLY A 19 0.08 -4.18 -2.43
C GLY A 19 1.34 -3.62 -3.11
N ILE A 20 2.48 -3.59 -2.43
CA ILE A 20 3.77 -3.15 -3.00
C ILE A 20 4.51 -4.25 -3.80
N THR A 21 4.05 -5.51 -3.71
CA THR A 21 4.73 -6.66 -4.35
C THR A 21 3.98 -7.18 -5.57
N ILE A 22 2.66 -7.19 -5.54
CA ILE A 22 1.82 -7.80 -6.57
C ILE A 22 1.55 -6.79 -7.69
N ASP A 23 2.15 -7.02 -8.86
CA ASP A 23 1.82 -6.33 -10.09
C ASP A 23 0.51 -6.87 -10.72
N GLY A 24 -0.05 -6.12 -11.67
CA GLY A 24 -1.15 -6.59 -12.52
C GLY A 24 -2.30 -5.61 -12.68
N ILE A 25 -3.45 -6.14 -13.10
CA ILE A 25 -4.70 -5.41 -13.30
C ILE A 25 -5.68 -5.82 -12.21
N LEU A 26 -6.32 -4.84 -11.57
CA LEU A 26 -7.37 -5.07 -10.60
C LEU A 26 -8.60 -5.69 -11.26
N PRO A 27 -9.31 -6.59 -10.56
CA PRO A 27 -10.58 -7.14 -11.03
C PRO A 27 -11.66 -6.04 -11.08
N GLY A 28 -12.80 -6.34 -11.69
CA GLY A 28 -13.95 -5.41 -11.74
C GLY A 28 -14.17 -4.69 -13.09
N GLY A 29 -13.56 -5.18 -14.18
CA GLY A 29 -13.91 -4.76 -15.56
C GLY A 29 -13.38 -3.40 -16.01
N LEU A 30 -12.94 -2.54 -15.09
CA LEU A 30 -12.39 -1.20 -15.37
C LEU A 30 -10.93 -1.21 -15.85
N LYS A 31 -10.29 -2.39 -15.94
CA LYS A 31 -8.89 -2.58 -16.37
C LYS A 31 -7.88 -1.67 -15.64
N VAL A 32 -8.11 -1.41 -14.35
CA VAL A 32 -7.25 -0.54 -13.55
C VAL A 32 -5.94 -1.24 -13.24
N LYS A 33 -4.80 -0.66 -13.64
CA LYS A 33 -3.48 -1.19 -13.31
C LYS A 33 -3.13 -0.87 -11.85
N ARG A 34 -2.54 -1.85 -11.16
CA ARG A 34 -1.93 -1.65 -9.84
C ARG A 34 -0.73 -0.72 -9.94
N ARG A 35 -0.65 0.27 -9.06
CA ARG A 35 0.35 1.35 -9.06
C ARG A 35 1.33 1.24 -7.92
N ALA A 36 0.91 0.68 -6.79
CA ALA A 36 1.75 0.59 -5.59
C ALA A 36 3.12 -0.09 -5.83
N PRO A 37 3.24 -1.20 -6.60
CA PRO A 37 4.54 -1.85 -6.81
C PRO A 37 5.54 -0.99 -7.60
N ALA A 38 5.07 -0.23 -8.58
CA ALA A 38 5.92 0.66 -9.37
C ALA A 38 6.35 1.89 -8.54
N LEU A 39 5.42 2.46 -7.76
CA LEU A 39 5.73 3.58 -6.88
C LEU A 39 6.71 3.17 -5.76
N HIS A 40 6.55 1.98 -5.18
CA HIS A 40 7.48 1.47 -4.16
C HIS A 40 8.93 1.39 -4.69
N ARG A 41 9.12 0.80 -5.87
CA ARG A 41 10.43 0.74 -6.53
C ARG A 41 11.04 2.14 -6.73
N LEU A 42 10.23 3.08 -7.23
CA LEU A 42 10.66 4.46 -7.44
C LEU A 42 11.09 5.15 -6.13
N LEU A 43 10.37 4.93 -5.04
CA LEU A 43 10.71 5.53 -3.74
C LEU A 43 11.97 4.91 -3.13
N LEU A 44 12.19 3.60 -3.31
CA LEU A 44 13.45 2.94 -2.91
C LEU A 44 14.66 3.49 -3.68
N GLU A 45 14.52 3.68 -4.99
CA GLU A 45 15.58 4.28 -5.83
C GLU A 45 15.90 5.72 -5.42
N ARG A 46 14.91 6.45 -4.90
CA ARG A 46 15.06 7.85 -4.46
C ARG A 46 15.49 7.98 -3.01
N ALA A 47 15.56 6.89 -2.25
CA ALA A 47 15.78 6.90 -0.80
C ALA A 47 17.08 7.64 -0.38
N GLU A 48 18.11 7.64 -1.22
CA GLU A 48 19.36 8.39 -0.94
C GLU A 48 19.20 9.91 -1.05
N ARG A 49 18.25 10.40 -1.88
CA ARG A 49 17.91 11.83 -2.02
C ARG A 49 16.86 12.30 -0.99
N THR A 50 16.20 11.35 -0.34
CA THR A 50 15.01 11.54 0.51
C THR A 50 15.30 12.16 1.88
N LEU A 51 16.53 12.08 2.40
CA LEU A 51 16.85 12.49 3.77
C LEU A 51 16.67 14.00 4.07
N GLN A 52 16.34 14.82 3.07
CA GLN A 52 16.28 16.28 3.16
C GLN A 52 14.91 16.88 2.77
N ASP A 53 13.97 16.09 2.23
CA ASP A 53 12.68 16.61 1.72
C ASP A 53 11.47 16.05 2.52
N PRO A 54 10.79 16.89 3.32
CA PRO A 54 9.57 16.53 4.04
C PRO A 54 8.46 15.96 3.15
N LEU A 55 8.40 16.34 1.87
CA LEU A 55 7.40 15.84 0.94
C LEU A 55 7.57 14.34 0.66
N THR A 56 8.76 13.78 0.85
CA THR A 56 8.96 12.34 0.63
C THR A 56 8.19 11.50 1.65
N VAL A 57 7.96 12.01 2.87
CA VAL A 57 7.10 11.33 3.86
C VAL A 57 5.68 11.18 3.32
N LEU A 58 5.18 12.20 2.62
CA LEU A 58 3.85 12.16 2.00
C LEU A 58 3.79 11.10 0.90
N ASP A 59 4.86 10.93 0.13
CA ASP A 59 4.94 9.89 -0.90
C ASP A 59 4.84 8.48 -0.31
N TRP A 60 5.50 8.22 0.82
CA TRP A 60 5.39 6.95 1.55
C TRP A 60 3.98 6.72 2.10
N VAL A 61 3.32 7.76 2.63
CA VAL A 61 1.92 7.69 3.08
C VAL A 61 0.99 7.38 1.91
N ASN A 62 1.17 8.05 0.77
CA ASN A 62 0.42 7.80 -0.46
C ASN A 62 0.61 6.37 -0.96
N LEU A 63 1.85 5.86 -0.90
CA LEU A 63 2.15 4.48 -1.24
C LEU A 63 1.38 3.49 -0.36
N TRP A 64 1.38 3.68 0.97
CA TRP A 64 0.64 2.81 1.88
C TRP A 64 -0.86 2.84 1.62
N ALA A 65 -1.43 4.02 1.39
CA ALA A 65 -2.85 4.17 1.05
C ALA A 65 -3.20 3.44 -0.26
N LEU A 66 -2.37 3.59 -1.30
CA LEU A 66 -2.53 2.87 -2.56
C LEU A 66 -2.45 1.36 -2.37
N ALA A 67 -1.43 0.87 -1.66
CA ALA A 67 -1.22 -0.55 -1.43
C ALA A 67 -2.44 -1.21 -0.75
N VAL A 68 -2.96 -0.58 0.30
CA VAL A 68 -4.16 -1.08 1.01
C VAL A 68 -5.41 -1.00 0.12
N ASN A 69 -5.62 0.10 -0.61
CA ASN A 69 -6.77 0.25 -1.50
C ASN A 69 -6.75 -0.77 -2.65
N GLU A 70 -5.59 -1.03 -3.23
CA GLU A 70 -5.42 -1.99 -4.32
C GLU A 70 -5.61 -3.44 -3.83
N GLU A 71 -5.11 -3.79 -2.64
CA GLU A 71 -5.37 -5.10 -2.04
C GLU A 71 -6.85 -5.31 -1.70
N ASN A 72 -7.53 -4.27 -1.19
CA ASN A 72 -8.97 -4.32 -0.96
C ASN A 72 -9.75 -4.51 -2.27
N ALA A 73 -9.39 -3.76 -3.32
CA ALA A 73 -10.02 -3.86 -4.64
C ALA A 73 -9.77 -5.22 -5.32
N ALA A 74 -8.66 -5.89 -5.01
CA ALA A 74 -8.34 -7.20 -5.54
C ALA A 74 -9.06 -8.36 -4.83
N GLY A 75 -9.92 -8.08 -3.85
CA GLY A 75 -10.64 -9.12 -3.10
C GLY A 75 -9.77 -9.83 -2.06
N GLY A 76 -8.74 -9.15 -1.52
CA GLY A 76 -8.02 -9.62 -0.33
C GLY A 76 -8.94 -9.70 0.90
N ARG A 77 -8.39 -10.03 2.08
CA ARG A 77 -9.15 -9.80 3.33
C ARG A 77 -9.51 -8.32 3.35
N VAL A 78 -10.79 -7.98 3.43
CA VAL A 78 -11.26 -6.58 3.46
C VAL A 78 -11.37 -6.13 4.91
N VAL A 79 -10.78 -4.98 5.24
CA VAL A 79 -11.15 -4.22 6.45
C VAL A 79 -11.98 -3.04 6.02
N THR A 80 -13.23 -3.01 6.47
CA THR A 80 -14.05 -1.81 6.44
C THR A 80 -13.48 -0.84 7.46
N ALA A 81 -12.93 0.28 7.02
CA ALA A 81 -12.56 1.39 7.90
C ALA A 81 -13.82 2.26 8.12
N PRO A 82 -14.43 2.28 9.32
CA PRO A 82 -15.47 3.25 9.64
C PRO A 82 -14.89 4.66 9.79
#